data_AF-X1TDU2-F1
#
_entry.id   AF-X1TDU2-F1
#
_cell.length_a   1.000
_cell.length_b   1.000
_cell.length_c   1.000
_cell.angle_alpha   90.00
_cell.angle_beta   90.00
_cell.angle_gamma   90.00
#
_symmetry.space_group_name_H-M   'P 1'
#
loop_
_entity.id
_entity.type
_entity.pdbx_description
1 polymer ?
#
loop_
_entity_poly.entity_id
_entity_poly.type
_entity_poly.pdbx_seq_one_letter_code
_entity_poly.pdbx_strand_id
1 'polypeptide(L)'
;EGLPSFFRKMEDYEKRMPKRIYGPPVDMAFDNNGKPTSAAIGFAKSYNKVPSDLKIAIKKDKKVCYLEIKEKPKQTKEIIKEILPAIIANLTFPKKMVRVEELPGIDRIAEI
;
A
#
# COMPACT_ATOMS: atom_id res chain seq x y z
N GLU A 1 20.72 9.17 20.72
CA GLU A 1 20.97 9.71 19.37
C GLU A 1 19.64 9.89 18.65
N GLY A 2 19.39 11.08 18.11
CA GLY A 2 18.12 11.41 17.47
C GLY A 2 18.08 10.90 16.03
N LEU A 3 16.97 10.30 15.64
CA LEU A 3 16.68 10.00 14.24
C LEU A 3 16.88 11.26 13.37
N PRO A 4 17.49 11.15 12.17
CA PRO A 4 17.61 12.27 11.24
C PRO A 4 16.26 12.98 11.07
N SER A 5 16.28 14.31 10.95
CA SER A 5 15.08 15.16 10.84
C SER A 5 14.07 14.66 9.80
N PHE A 6 14.55 13.98 8.76
CA PHE A 6 13.75 13.32 7.73
C PHE A 6 12.74 12.28 8.27
N PHE A 7 13.08 11.53 9.31
CA PHE A 7 12.21 10.47 9.87
C PHE A 7 11.24 10.98 10.95
N ARG A 8 11.27 12.28 11.27
CA ARG A 8 10.54 12.84 12.42
C ARG A 8 9.02 12.84 12.25
N LYS A 9 8.52 12.60 11.03
CA LYS A 9 7.08 12.50 10.70
C LYS A 9 6.74 11.17 10.00
N MET A 10 7.29 10.05 10.46
CA MET A 10 6.86 8.72 10.00
C MET A 10 5.92 8.07 11.01
N GLU A 11 4.85 7.44 10.52
CA GLU A 11 3.96 6.61 11.33
C GLU A 11 4.66 5.28 11.66
N ASP A 12 4.46 4.77 12.88
CA ASP A 12 5.07 3.51 13.33
C ASP A 12 4.56 2.26 12.59
N TYR A 13 3.45 2.40 11.87
CA TYR A 13 2.79 1.33 11.13
C TYR A 13 2.48 1.75 9.70
N GLU A 14 2.53 0.77 8.80
CA GLU A 14 2.10 0.95 7.42
C GLU A 14 0.60 1.25 7.36
N LYS A 15 0.25 2.37 6.72
CA LYS A 15 -1.14 2.74 6.44
C LYS A 15 -1.71 1.84 5.35
N ARG A 16 -2.16 0.64 5.72
CA ARG A 16 -2.82 -0.31 4.82
C ARG A 16 -4.26 0.14 4.54
N MET A 17 -4.55 0.46 3.29
CA MET A 17 -5.93 0.63 2.84
C MET A 17 -6.60 -0.76 2.75
N PRO A 18 -7.89 -0.89 3.10
CA PRO A 18 -8.60 -2.16 2.96
C PRO A 18 -8.59 -2.59 1.50
N LYS A 19 -8.08 -3.80 1.23
CA LYS A 19 -8.06 -4.36 -0.11
C LYS A 19 -9.44 -4.88 -0.44
N ARG A 20 -10.02 -4.38 -1.54
CA ARG A 20 -11.29 -4.86 -2.07
C ARG A 20 -11.05 -6.02 -3.03
N ILE A 21 -11.61 -7.17 -2.71
CA ILE A 21 -11.58 -8.34 -3.58
C ILE A 21 -12.96 -8.53 -4.19
N TYR A 22 -13.02 -8.41 -5.52
CA TYR A 22 -14.26 -8.58 -6.28
C TYR A 22 -14.51 -10.06 -6.55
N GLY A 23 -15.76 -10.47 -6.36
CA GLY A 23 -16.23 -11.83 -6.56
C GLY A 23 -17.29 -11.91 -7.66
N PRO A 24 -18.24 -12.85 -7.55
CA PRO A 24 -19.25 -13.07 -8.57
C PRO A 24 -20.21 -11.85 -8.72
N PRO A 25 -20.88 -11.73 -9.88
CA PRO A 25 -21.98 -10.78 -10.06
C PRO A 25 -23.07 -10.99 -9.00
N VAL A 26 -23.79 -9.93 -8.64
CA VAL A 26 -24.90 -10.00 -7.67
C VAL A 26 -25.95 -11.02 -8.10
N ASP A 27 -26.27 -11.08 -9.40
CA ASP A 27 -27.24 -12.02 -9.96
C ASP A 27 -26.85 -13.50 -9.77
N MET A 28 -25.55 -13.80 -9.64
CA MET A 28 -25.07 -15.15 -9.31
C MET A 28 -24.85 -15.33 -7.81
N ALA A 29 -24.63 -14.26 -7.06
CA ALA A 29 -24.31 -14.31 -5.63
C ALA A 29 -25.57 -14.39 -4.76
N PHE A 30 -26.68 -13.81 -5.20
CA PHE A 30 -27.95 -13.78 -4.48
C PHE A 30 -29.07 -14.30 -5.37
N ASP A 31 -29.92 -15.15 -4.80
CA ASP A 31 -31.14 -15.63 -5.46
C ASP A 31 -32.26 -14.57 -5.37
N ASN A 32 -33.39 -14.80 -6.07
CA ASN A 32 -34.57 -13.92 -6.10
C ASN A 32 -35.16 -13.63 -4.69
N ASN A 33 -34.86 -14.48 -3.71
CA ASN A 33 -35.26 -14.31 -2.31
C ASN A 33 -34.22 -13.54 -1.45
N GLY A 34 -33.15 -13.01 -2.05
CA GLY A 34 -32.06 -12.33 -1.33
C GLY A 34 -31.17 -13.28 -0.53
N LYS A 35 -31.27 -14.59 -0.74
CA LYS A 35 -30.44 -15.60 -0.06
C LYS A 35 -29.10 -15.77 -0.80
N PRO A 36 -27.97 -15.86 -0.08
CA PRO A 36 -26.67 -16.10 -0.70
C PRO A 36 -26.65 -17.50 -1.34
N THR A 37 -26.22 -17.55 -2.60
CA THR A 37 -26.09 -18.80 -3.35
C THR A 37 -24.82 -19.55 -2.94
N SER A 38 -24.67 -20.78 -3.44
CA SER A 38 -23.42 -21.56 -3.31
C SER A 38 -22.20 -20.79 -3.81
N ALA A 39 -22.34 -19.92 -4.82
CA ALA A 39 -21.26 -19.09 -5.34
C ALA A 39 -20.81 -18.03 -4.32
N ALA A 40 -21.74 -17.35 -3.66
CA ALA A 40 -21.44 -16.39 -2.61
C ALA A 40 -20.84 -17.06 -1.36
N ILE A 41 -21.38 -18.23 -0.99
CA ILE A 41 -20.90 -19.01 0.16
C ILE A 41 -19.48 -19.51 -0.07
N GLY A 42 -19.20 -20.08 -1.26
CA GLY A 42 -17.87 -20.54 -1.64
C GLY A 42 -16.87 -19.39 -1.67
N PHE A 43 -17.24 -18.25 -2.26
CA PHE A 43 -16.40 -17.06 -2.31
C PHE A 43 -16.08 -16.53 -0.90
N ALA A 44 -17.08 -16.42 -0.02
CA ALA A 44 -16.85 -15.98 1.37
C ALA A 44 -15.92 -16.95 2.12
N LYS A 45 -16.15 -18.25 1.97
CA LYS A 45 -15.36 -19.29 2.63
C LYS A 45 -13.90 -19.30 2.19
N SER A 46 -13.61 -19.05 0.90
CA SER A 46 -12.23 -18.92 0.39
C SER A 46 -11.43 -17.81 1.06
N TYR A 47 -12.10 -16.78 1.59
CA TYR A 47 -11.46 -15.67 2.32
C TYR A 47 -11.67 -15.73 3.84
N ASN A 48 -12.15 -16.86 4.37
CA ASN A 48 -12.49 -17.05 5.79
C ASN A 48 -13.49 -15.99 6.30
N LYS A 49 -14.48 -15.64 5.47
CA LYS A 49 -15.56 -14.68 5.75
C LYS A 49 -16.92 -15.35 5.67
N VAL A 50 -17.95 -14.68 6.18
CA VAL A 50 -19.33 -15.15 6.05
C VAL A 50 -20.03 -14.49 4.86
N PRO A 51 -21.08 -15.12 4.29
CA PRO A 51 -21.85 -14.52 3.21
C PRO A 51 -22.41 -13.13 3.53
N SER A 52 -22.66 -12.86 4.82
CA SER A 52 -23.12 -11.56 5.32
C SER A 52 -22.06 -10.45 5.25
N ASP A 53 -20.78 -10.78 5.11
CA ASP A 53 -19.69 -9.79 4.93
C ASP A 53 -19.60 -9.28 3.48
N LEU A 54 -20.28 -9.92 2.52
CA LEU A 54 -20.24 -9.46 1.13
C LEU A 54 -20.92 -8.10 1.00
N LYS A 55 -20.19 -7.18 0.38
CA LYS A 55 -20.69 -5.85 0.00
C LYS A 55 -20.97 -5.83 -1.49
N ILE A 56 -21.86 -4.95 -1.92
CA ILE A 56 -22.22 -4.79 -3.34
C ILE A 56 -21.62 -3.47 -3.83
N ALA A 57 -20.94 -3.51 -4.97
CA ALA A 57 -20.46 -2.33 -5.69
C ALA A 57 -20.95 -2.37 -7.13
N ILE A 58 -21.14 -1.19 -7.73
CA ILE A 58 -21.46 -1.07 -9.15
C ILE A 58 -20.13 -0.89 -9.89
N LYS A 59 -19.85 -1.76 -10.86
CA LYS A 59 -18.65 -1.69 -11.69
C LYS A 59 -19.07 -1.92 -13.14
N LYS A 60 -18.82 -0.92 -14.02
CA LYS A 60 -19.19 -0.96 -15.44
C LYS A 60 -20.67 -1.36 -15.63
N ASP A 61 -21.57 -0.64 -14.96
CA ASP A 61 -23.03 -0.83 -14.98
C ASP A 61 -23.56 -2.17 -14.44
N LYS A 62 -22.69 -3.04 -13.93
CA LYS A 62 -23.09 -4.31 -13.31
C LYS A 62 -22.87 -4.28 -11.80
N LYS A 63 -23.82 -4.85 -11.06
CA LYS A 63 -23.68 -5.05 -9.61
C LYS A 63 -22.79 -6.26 -9.36
N VAL A 64 -21.70 -6.05 -8.62
CA VAL A 64 -20.71 -7.08 -8.31
C VAL A 64 -20.51 -7.13 -6.80
N CYS A 65 -20.42 -8.34 -6.26
CA CYS A 65 -20.11 -8.53 -4.85
C CYS A 65 -18.60 -8.39 -4.60
N TYR A 66 -18.23 -7.84 -3.46
CA TYR A 66 -16.84 -7.72 -3.03
C TYR A 66 -16.69 -7.92 -1.53
N LEU A 67 -15.48 -8.29 -1.11
CA LEU A 67 -15.09 -8.37 0.29
C LEU A 67 -13.99 -7.35 0.58
N GLU A 68 -14.04 -6.73 1.75
CA GLU A 68 -12.96 -5.88 2.25
C GLU A 68 -12.05 -6.69 3.17
N ILE A 69 -10.83 -6.93 2.72
CA ILE A 69 -9.80 -7.58 3.51
C ILE A 69 -8.93 -6.50 4.13
N LYS A 70 -8.99 -6.40 5.45
CA LYS A 70 -8.03 -5.64 6.24
C LYS A 70 -6.79 -6.51 6.41
N GLU A 71 -5.75 -6.21 5.66
CA GLU A 71 -4.44 -6.77 5.95
C GLU A 71 -3.93 -6.20 7.28
N LYS A 72 -3.23 -7.02 8.07
CA LYS A 72 -2.64 -6.55 9.31
C LYS A 72 -1.57 -5.50 8.98
N PRO A 73 -1.57 -4.33 9.65
CA PRO A 73 -0.51 -3.36 9.46
C PRO A 73 0.81 -3.97 9.91
N LYS A 74 1.84 -3.87 9.07
CA LYS A 74 3.21 -4.23 9.43
C LYS A 74 3.89 -3.03 10.09
N GLN A 75 4.83 -3.30 10.98
CA GLN A 75 5.59 -2.23 11.62
C GLN A 75 6.51 -1.57 10.60
N THR A 76 6.49 -0.25 10.51
CA THR A 76 7.30 0.53 9.54
C THR A 76 8.79 0.19 9.67
N LYS A 77 9.25 -0.10 10.89
CA LYS A 77 10.63 -0.53 11.17
C LYS A 77 11.00 -1.84 10.49
N GLU A 78 10.10 -2.81 10.43
CA GLU A 78 10.34 -4.10 9.77
C GLU A 78 10.42 -3.93 8.25
N ILE A 79 9.50 -3.14 7.68
CA ILE A 79 9.49 -2.83 6.25
C ILE A 79 10.79 -2.13 5.83
N ILE A 80 11.23 -1.13 6.60
CA ILE A 80 12.48 -0.41 6.30
C ILE A 80 13.68 -1.36 6.40
N LYS A 81 13.74 -2.23 7.41
CA LYS A 81 14.83 -3.22 7.54
C LYS A 81 14.90 -4.16 6.33
N GLU A 82 13.76 -4.53 5.76
CA GLU A 82 13.68 -5.41 4.58
C GLU A 82 14.05 -4.68 3.27
N ILE A 83 13.51 -3.48 3.05
CA ILE A 83 13.62 -2.77 1.76
C ILE A 83 14.91 -1.94 1.66
N LEU A 84 15.41 -1.37 2.76
CA LEU A 84 16.57 -0.47 2.75
C LEU A 84 17.83 -1.12 2.14
N PRO A 85 18.20 -2.38 2.47
CA PRO A 85 19.35 -3.02 1.85
C PRO A 85 19.19 -3.17 0.33
N ALA A 86 17.98 -3.50 -0.13
CA ALA A 86 17.69 -3.65 -1.56
C ALA A 86 17.80 -2.30 -2.30
N ILE A 87 17.33 -1.20 -1.70
CA ILE A 87 17.51 0.14 -2.25
C ILE A 87 18.99 0.49 -2.35
N ILE A 88 19.75 0.29 -1.27
CA ILE A 88 21.18 0.59 -1.23
C ILE A 88 21.93 -0.19 -2.32
N ALA A 89 21.59 -1.47 -2.51
CA ALA A 89 22.21 -2.31 -3.54
C ALA A 89 21.90 -1.87 -4.98
N ASN A 90 20.74 -1.24 -5.21
CA ASN A 90 20.33 -0.76 -6.54
C ASN A 90 20.72 0.71 -6.80
N LEU A 91 21.26 1.42 -5.81
CA LEU A 91 21.74 2.78 -6.01
C LEU A 91 22.99 2.77 -6.89
N THR A 92 22.80 3.15 -8.15
CA THR A 92 23.90 3.38 -9.08
C THR A 92 24.41 4.80 -8.91
N PHE A 93 25.63 4.96 -8.39
CA PHE A 93 26.26 6.27 -8.28
C PHE A 93 26.98 6.63 -9.59
N PRO A 94 26.78 7.84 -10.14
CA PRO A 94 27.59 8.30 -11.25
C PRO A 94 29.07 8.39 -10.81
N LYS A 95 29.98 7.96 -11.70
CA LYS A 95 31.43 7.78 -11.49
C LYS A 95 32.18 9.01 -10.94
N LYS A 96 31.56 10.19 -10.94
CA LYS A 96 32.07 11.40 -10.29
C LYS A 96 31.07 11.89 -9.24
N MET A 97 31.13 11.32 -8.05
CA MET A 97 30.63 11.99 -6.85
C MET A 97 31.75 12.93 -6.38
N VAL A 98 31.69 14.19 -6.80
CA VAL A 98 32.64 15.21 -6.31
C VAL A 98 32.23 15.53 -4.88
N ARG A 99 33.15 15.34 -3.93
CA ARG A 99 32.98 15.75 -2.54
C ARG A 99 32.77 17.26 -2.53
N VAL A 100 31.67 17.72 -1.92
CA VAL A 100 31.30 19.14 -1.88
C VAL A 100 32.14 19.84 -0.80
N GLU A 101 33.46 19.89 -0.97
CA GLU A 101 34.37 20.61 -0.08
C GLU A 101 35.10 21.76 -0.81
N GLU A 102 35.11 21.80 -2.15
CA GLU A 102 35.78 22.88 -2.89
C GLU A 102 34.98 23.30 -4.13
N LEU A 103 34.14 24.32 -3.97
CA LEU A 103 33.72 25.19 -5.07
C LEU A 103 34.67 26.41 -5.05
N PRO A 104 35.71 26.47 -5.90
CA PRO A 104 36.49 27.68 -6.05
C PRO A 104 35.62 28.71 -6.79
N GLY A 105 35.25 29.81 -6.15
CA GLY A 105 34.65 30.96 -6.86
C GLY A 105 33.54 31.74 -6.17
N ILE A 106 33.44 31.78 -4.84
CA ILE A 106 32.47 32.64 -4.13
C ILE A 106 33.11 33.89 -3.50
N ASP A 107 34.40 34.16 -3.68
CA ASP A 107 35.07 35.29 -3.01
C ASP A 107 35.12 36.62 -3.78
N ARG A 108 34.29 36.85 -4.82
CA ARG A 108 34.33 38.13 -5.57
C ARG A 108 32.99 38.75 -5.94
N ILE A 109 31.95 38.58 -5.13
CA ILE A 109 30.73 39.39 -5.28
C ILE A 109 30.18 39.77 -3.90
N ALA A 110 30.88 40.66 -3.18
CA ALA A 110 30.28 41.60 -2.21
C ALA A 110 31.35 42.45 -1.52
N GLU A 111 31.90 43.46 -2.20
CA GLU A 111 32.28 44.73 -1.56
C GLU A 111 32.00 45.87 -2.57
N ILE A 112 30.74 46.32 -2.55
CA ILE A 112 30.37 47.73 -2.74
C ILE A 112 29.99 48.23 -1.35
#